data_AF-A0A354NSM4-F1
#
_entry.id   AF-A0A354NSM4-F1
#
_cell.length_a   1.000
_cell.length_b   1.000
_cell.length_c   1.000
_cell.angle_alpha   90.00
_cell.angle_beta   90.00
_cell.angle_gamma   90.00
#
_symmetry.space_group_name_H-M   'P 1'
#
loop_
_entity.id
_entity.type
_entity.pdbx_description
1 polymer ?
#
loop_
_entity_poly.entity_id
_entity_poly.type
_entity_poly.pdbx_seq_one_letter_code
_entity_poly.pdbx_strand_id
1 'polypeptide(L)'
;MPSVEGGIDLSQARIGVVADDLTGALDTAGAFASRGLRSRVLTAPADKIEPHYDGDVAIANTHTRNVDAALAIAPVHRAAKELSDAGWSRLYKKIDSTGRGNLAAECKAVMDAQEAVAAIVCPAFPQMGRTVVDGILMVNGAPVTEAIEGSDALSAISSDSLLNLLALEGE
;
A
#
# COMPACT_ATOMS: atom_id res chain seq x y z
N MET A 1 20.66 -19.69 -22.97
CA MET A 1 20.09 -18.70 -22.05
C MET A 1 18.58 -18.84 -22.17
N PRO A 2 17.85 -19.35 -21.16
CA PRO A 2 16.40 -19.38 -21.24
C PRO A 2 15.89 -17.93 -21.09
N SER A 3 15.09 -17.51 -22.06
CA SER A 3 14.34 -16.26 -22.06
C SER A 3 13.34 -16.27 -20.91
N VAL A 4 13.42 -15.27 -20.03
CA VAL A 4 12.42 -15.05 -18.98
C VAL A 4 11.23 -14.33 -19.62
N GLU A 5 10.46 -15.04 -20.42
CA GLU A 5 9.11 -14.60 -20.82
C GLU A 5 8.13 -15.06 -19.74
N GLY A 6 8.13 -14.34 -18.63
CA GLY A 6 7.15 -14.46 -17.56
C GLY A 6 6.34 -13.17 -17.47
N GLY A 7 5.64 -12.79 -18.54
CA GLY A 7 4.65 -11.72 -18.46
C GLY A 7 3.53 -12.16 -17.52
N ILE A 8 3.26 -11.37 -16.48
CA ILE A 8 2.08 -11.60 -15.64
C ILE A 8 0.86 -11.33 -16.51
N ASP A 9 0.08 -12.37 -16.81
CA ASP A 9 -1.21 -12.21 -17.47
C ASP A 9 -2.20 -11.56 -16.50
N LEU A 10 -2.36 -10.24 -16.62
CA LEU A 10 -3.30 -9.47 -15.82
C LEU A 10 -4.75 -9.64 -16.29
N SER A 11 -5.01 -10.29 -17.43
CA SER A 11 -6.37 -10.45 -17.98
C SER A 11 -7.25 -11.39 -17.13
N GLN A 12 -6.63 -12.16 -16.21
CA GLN A 12 -7.33 -13.01 -15.24
C GLN A 12 -6.98 -12.70 -13.78
N ALA A 13 -6.12 -11.70 -13.52
CA ALA A 13 -5.65 -11.39 -12.17
C ALA A 13 -6.56 -10.34 -11.50
N ARG A 14 -7.38 -10.78 -10.55
CA ARG A 14 -8.13 -9.91 -9.64
C ARG A 14 -7.17 -9.32 -8.58
N ILE A 15 -7.02 -8.01 -8.57
CA ILE A 15 -6.10 -7.30 -7.66
C ILE A 15 -6.88 -6.71 -6.47
N GLY A 16 -6.48 -7.09 -5.27
CA GLY A 16 -6.95 -6.45 -4.04
C GLY A 16 -5.99 -5.35 -3.61
N VAL A 17 -6.49 -4.18 -3.27
CA VAL A 17 -5.66 -3.08 -2.75
C VAL A 17 -6.10 -2.76 -1.34
N VAL A 18 -5.14 -2.65 -0.43
CA VAL A 18 -5.37 -2.07 0.90
C VAL A 18 -4.69 -0.70 0.91
N ALA A 19 -5.44 0.37 1.10
CA ALA A 19 -4.95 1.74 1.14
C ALA A 19 -5.17 2.34 2.53
N ASP A 20 -4.16 3.04 3.04
CA ASP A 20 -4.18 3.68 4.37
C ASP A 20 -5.02 4.96 4.42
N ASP A 21 -5.26 5.60 3.27
CA ASP A 21 -6.12 6.78 3.12
C ASP A 21 -6.95 6.79 1.82
N LEU A 22 -7.95 7.68 1.79
CA LEU A 22 -8.87 7.80 0.66
C LEU A 22 -8.20 8.39 -0.59
N THR A 23 -7.30 9.36 -0.42
CA THR A 23 -6.62 10.02 -1.56
C THR A 23 -5.74 9.02 -2.31
N GLY A 24 -4.95 8.23 -1.59
CA GLY A 24 -4.13 7.16 -2.16
C GLY A 24 -4.97 6.04 -2.77
N ALA A 25 -6.13 5.72 -2.18
CA ALA A 25 -7.07 4.77 -2.76
C ALA A 25 -7.60 5.24 -4.12
N LEU A 26 -8.01 6.51 -4.23
CA LEU A 26 -8.52 7.11 -5.46
C LEU A 26 -7.43 7.29 -6.53
N ASP A 27 -6.23 7.71 -6.14
CA ASP A 27 -5.07 7.79 -7.03
C ASP A 27 -4.74 6.41 -7.64
N THR A 28 -4.72 5.37 -6.80
CA THR A 28 -4.52 3.99 -7.24
C THR A 28 -5.62 3.52 -8.19
N ALA A 29 -6.89 3.84 -7.89
CA ALA A 29 -8.02 3.54 -8.77
C ALA A 29 -7.85 4.21 -10.16
N GLY A 30 -7.44 5.48 -10.19
CA GLY A 30 -7.17 6.21 -11.43
C GLY A 30 -6.02 5.59 -12.24
N ALA A 31 -4.93 5.18 -11.57
CA ALA A 31 -3.80 4.50 -12.20
C ALA A 31 -4.21 3.17 -12.86
N PHE A 32 -5.08 2.38 -12.22
CA PHE A 32 -5.63 1.16 -12.83
C PHE A 32 -6.63 1.46 -13.94
N ALA A 33 -7.55 2.42 -13.74
CA ALA A 33 -8.53 2.81 -14.74
C ALA A 33 -7.89 3.34 -16.03
N SER A 34 -6.79 4.09 -15.94
CA SER A 34 -6.01 4.54 -17.10
C SER A 34 -5.41 3.41 -17.95
N ARG A 35 -5.38 2.18 -17.41
CA ARG A 35 -4.94 0.95 -18.08
C ARG A 35 -6.11 0.05 -18.50
N GLY A 36 -7.35 0.55 -18.39
CA GLY A 36 -8.56 -0.16 -18.79
C GLY A 36 -9.13 -1.11 -17.72
N LEU A 37 -8.59 -1.09 -16.49
CA LEU A 37 -9.05 -1.96 -15.41
C LEU A 37 -10.20 -1.32 -14.61
N ARG A 38 -11.33 -2.03 -14.49
CA ARG A 38 -12.50 -1.63 -13.71
C ARG A 38 -12.15 -1.70 -12.23
N SER A 39 -12.07 -0.54 -11.59
CA SER A 39 -11.65 -0.41 -10.19
C SER A 39 -12.80 0.09 -9.33
N ARG A 40 -12.94 -0.44 -8.11
CA ARG A 40 -13.91 0.02 -7.10
C ARG A 40 -13.20 0.33 -5.80
N VAL A 41 -13.44 1.53 -5.26
CA VAL A 41 -12.99 1.93 -3.93
C VAL A 41 -14.13 1.73 -2.93
N LEU A 42 -13.84 1.03 -1.85
CA LEU A 42 -14.72 0.85 -0.70
C LEU A 42 -14.39 1.91 0.34
N THR A 43 -15.38 2.70 0.71
CA THR A 43 -15.18 3.96 1.45
C THR A 43 -15.60 3.87 2.91
N ALA A 44 -16.49 2.94 3.28
CA ALA A 44 -16.84 2.72 4.67
C ALA A 44 -16.18 1.43 5.19
N PRO A 45 -15.73 1.40 6.47
CA PRO A 45 -15.23 0.17 7.10
C PRO A 45 -16.25 -0.98 7.14
N ALA A 46 -17.53 -0.68 6.94
CA ALA A 46 -18.62 -1.67 6.86
C ALA A 46 -18.91 -2.13 5.43
N ASP A 47 -18.34 -1.47 4.42
CA ASP A 47 -18.47 -1.88 3.03
C ASP A 47 -17.74 -3.20 2.87
N LYS A 48 -18.49 -4.27 2.61
CA LYS A 48 -17.92 -5.56 2.29
C LYS A 48 -17.57 -5.62 0.82
N ILE A 49 -16.48 -6.30 0.53
CA ILE A 49 -16.18 -6.71 -0.84
C ILE A 49 -17.22 -7.74 -1.23
N GLU A 50 -18.12 -7.35 -2.13
CA GLU A 50 -19.14 -8.25 -2.63
C GLU A 50 -18.43 -9.47 -3.28
N PRO A 51 -18.79 -10.72 -2.90
CA PRO A 51 -18.17 -11.93 -3.46
C PRO A 51 -18.26 -11.99 -5.00
N HIS A 52 -19.19 -11.24 -5.59
CA HIS A 52 -19.48 -11.19 -7.02
C HIS A 52 -19.15 -9.84 -7.67
N TYR A 53 -18.28 -9.02 -7.08
CA TYR A 53 -17.83 -7.81 -7.78
C TYR A 53 -17.15 -8.20 -9.11
N ASP A 54 -17.86 -7.94 -10.21
CA ASP A 54 -17.41 -8.09 -11.59
C ASP A 54 -16.54 -6.89 -11.98
N GLY A 55 -15.33 -6.87 -11.43
CA GLY A 55 -14.31 -5.89 -11.75
C GLY A 55 -12.92 -6.47 -11.52
N ASP A 56 -11.93 -5.69 -11.91
CA ASP A 56 -10.54 -6.12 -12.01
C ASP A 56 -9.74 -5.73 -10.76
N VAL A 57 -10.18 -4.67 -10.06
CA VAL A 57 -9.50 -4.14 -8.85
C VAL A 57 -10.49 -3.75 -7.75
N ALA A 58 -10.35 -4.33 -6.56
CA ALA A 58 -11.08 -3.93 -5.36
C ALA A 58 -10.14 -3.23 -4.37
N ILE A 59 -10.50 -2.02 -3.94
CA ILE A 59 -9.63 -1.17 -3.11
C ILE A 59 -10.33 -0.89 -1.77
N ALA A 60 -9.78 -1.41 -0.68
CA ALA A 60 -10.24 -1.16 0.67
C ALA A 60 -9.46 0.00 1.29
N ASN A 61 -10.14 1.10 1.62
CA ASN A 61 -9.57 2.22 2.35
C ASN A 61 -9.75 2.03 3.86
N THR A 62 -8.65 1.93 4.59
CA THR A 62 -8.65 1.62 6.03
C THR A 62 -8.72 2.87 6.92
N HIS A 63 -8.46 4.06 6.38
CA HIS A 63 -8.38 5.32 7.15
C HIS A 63 -7.39 5.25 8.33
N THR A 64 -6.26 4.57 8.14
CA THR A 64 -5.30 4.26 9.21
C THR A 64 -4.02 5.08 9.17
N ARG A 65 -3.82 5.99 8.20
CA ARG A 65 -2.58 6.79 8.12
C ARG A 65 -2.26 7.56 9.41
N ASN A 66 -3.27 8.22 9.97
CA ASN A 66 -3.10 9.19 11.07
C ASN A 66 -3.59 8.65 12.43
N VAL A 67 -3.65 7.32 12.59
CA VAL A 67 -3.97 6.69 13.88
C VAL A 67 -2.72 6.07 14.47
N ASP A 68 -2.75 5.73 15.76
CA ASP A 68 -1.64 4.99 16.39
C ASP A 68 -1.41 3.64 15.70
N ALA A 69 -0.15 3.23 15.58
CA ALA A 69 0.23 1.97 14.93
C ALA A 69 -0.54 0.76 15.45
N ALA A 70 -0.76 0.66 16.77
CA ALA A 70 -1.53 -0.42 17.38
C ALA A 70 -3.00 -0.45 16.93
N LEU A 71 -3.60 0.71 16.63
CA LEU A 71 -4.99 0.84 16.16
C LEU A 71 -5.12 0.55 14.67
N ALA A 72 -4.04 0.68 13.89
CA ALA A 72 -4.02 0.41 12.46
C ALA A 72 -4.04 -1.09 12.10
N ILE A 73 -3.48 -1.94 12.98
CA ILE A 73 -3.27 -3.37 12.71
C ILE A 73 -4.58 -4.11 12.39
N ALA A 74 -5.58 -4.02 13.29
CA ALA A 74 -6.80 -4.80 13.15
C ALA A 74 -7.65 -4.43 11.91
N PRO A 75 -7.88 -3.13 11.59
CA PRO A 75 -8.54 -2.74 10.35
C PRO A 75 -7.82 -3.21 9.08
N VAL A 76 -6.49 -3.07 9.04
CA VAL A 76 -5.67 -3.47 7.88
C VAL A 76 -5.67 -4.98 7.69
N HIS A 77 -5.47 -5.75 8.76
CA HIS A 77 -5.54 -7.20 8.71
C HIS A 77 -6.93 -7.67 8.23
N ARG A 78 -8.01 -7.08 8.76
CA ARG A 78 -9.38 -7.42 8.34
C ARG A 78 -9.58 -7.14 6.85
N ALA A 79 -9.21 -5.97 6.37
CA ALA A 79 -9.36 -5.61 4.95
C ALA A 79 -8.59 -6.57 4.04
N ALA A 80 -7.34 -6.90 4.39
CA ALA A 80 -6.54 -7.87 3.64
C ALA A 80 -7.18 -9.27 3.64
N LYS A 81 -7.70 -9.73 4.78
CA LYS A 81 -8.35 -11.04 4.91
C LYS A 81 -9.65 -11.11 4.11
N GLU A 82 -10.47 -10.07 4.16
CA GLU A 82 -11.73 -9.99 3.39
C GLU A 82 -11.48 -9.95 1.87
N LEU A 83 -10.44 -9.24 1.41
CA LEU A 83 -9.98 -9.31 0.02
C LEU A 83 -9.57 -10.74 -0.34
N SER A 84 -8.76 -11.39 0.50
CA SER A 84 -8.35 -12.78 0.26
C SER A 84 -9.54 -13.73 0.16
N ASP A 85 -10.47 -13.66 1.11
CA ASP A 85 -11.62 -14.55 1.22
C ASP A 85 -12.61 -14.35 0.06
N ALA A 86 -12.67 -13.14 -0.51
CA ALA A 86 -13.43 -12.83 -1.72
C ALA A 86 -12.69 -13.17 -3.03
N GLY A 87 -11.52 -13.84 -2.94
CA GLY A 87 -10.75 -14.35 -4.09
C GLY A 87 -9.74 -13.37 -4.69
N TRP A 88 -9.46 -12.24 -4.02
CA TRP A 88 -8.47 -11.25 -4.45
C TRP A 88 -7.06 -11.63 -3.97
N SER A 89 -6.52 -12.75 -4.50
CA SER A 89 -5.25 -13.34 -4.05
C SER A 89 -3.98 -12.57 -4.43
N ARG A 90 -4.09 -11.43 -5.12
CA ARG A 90 -2.98 -10.53 -5.43
C ARG A 90 -3.19 -9.23 -4.67
N LEU A 91 -2.59 -9.13 -3.49
CA LEU A 91 -2.69 -7.92 -2.68
C LEU A 91 -1.61 -6.89 -3.03
N TYR A 92 -2.04 -5.65 -3.17
CA TYR A 92 -1.20 -4.46 -3.25
C TYR A 92 -1.47 -3.58 -2.04
N LYS A 93 -0.45 -3.37 -1.21
CA LYS A 93 -0.52 -2.42 -0.11
C LYS A 93 -0.14 -1.03 -0.63
N LYS A 94 -1.14 -0.15 -0.79
CA LYS A 94 -0.90 1.25 -1.12
C LYS A 94 -0.43 1.98 0.13
N ILE A 95 0.78 2.55 0.05
CA ILE A 95 1.44 3.33 1.11
C ILE A 95 1.73 4.75 0.62
N ASP A 96 1.98 5.67 1.54
CA ASP A 96 2.39 7.02 1.21
C ASP A 96 3.79 7.05 0.57
N SER A 97 3.95 7.81 -0.51
CA SER A 97 5.22 7.88 -1.25
C SER A 97 6.36 8.55 -0.47
N THR A 98 6.02 9.26 0.61
CA THR A 98 6.96 9.92 1.51
C THR A 98 7.11 9.18 2.85
N GLY A 99 6.58 7.96 2.95
CA GLY A 99 6.78 7.10 4.11
C GLY A 99 5.94 7.45 5.35
N ARG A 100 4.96 8.35 5.22
CA ARG A 100 4.07 8.72 6.34
C ARG A 100 3.13 7.57 6.73
N GLY A 101 2.72 7.57 8.00
CA GLY A 101 1.78 6.61 8.56
C GLY A 101 2.44 5.35 9.11
N ASN A 102 1.65 4.29 9.25
CA ASN A 102 2.01 3.10 10.03
C ASN A 102 2.69 2.01 9.19
N LEU A 103 3.74 2.36 8.44
CA LEU A 103 4.33 1.53 7.39
C LEU A 103 4.64 0.09 7.84
N ALA A 104 5.47 -0.08 8.88
CA ALA A 104 5.86 -1.41 9.38
C ALA A 104 4.65 -2.23 9.87
N ALA A 105 3.84 -1.64 10.75
CA ALA A 105 2.70 -2.33 11.36
C ALA A 105 1.65 -2.75 10.33
N GLU A 106 1.36 -1.90 9.35
CA GLU A 106 0.38 -2.21 8.31
C GLU A 106 0.91 -3.21 7.28
N CYS A 107 2.18 -3.10 6.87
CA CYS A 107 2.81 -4.12 6.01
C CYS A 107 2.78 -5.49 6.68
N LYS A 108 3.14 -5.57 7.97
CA LYS A 108 3.05 -6.81 8.75
C LYS A 108 1.61 -7.33 8.84
N ALA A 109 0.63 -6.47 9.12
CA ALA A 109 -0.78 -6.88 9.19
C ALA A 109 -1.30 -7.47 7.88
N VAL A 110 -0.88 -6.93 6.71
CA VAL A 110 -1.21 -7.50 5.40
C VAL A 110 -0.51 -8.83 5.18
N MET A 111 0.78 -8.94 5.52
CA MET A 111 1.54 -10.19 5.38
C MET A 111 0.96 -11.30 6.24
N ASP A 112 0.65 -11.02 7.50
CA ASP A 112 0.04 -11.98 8.43
C ASP A 112 -1.32 -12.47 7.90
N ALA A 113 -2.16 -11.58 7.35
CA ALA A 113 -3.45 -11.92 6.76
C ALA A 113 -3.36 -12.78 5.48
N GLN A 114 -2.21 -12.77 4.81
CA GLN A 114 -1.93 -13.55 3.60
C GLN A 114 -1.05 -14.77 3.85
N GLU A 115 -0.58 -14.97 5.09
CA GLU A 115 0.47 -15.93 5.41
C GLU A 115 1.71 -15.74 4.50
N ALA A 116 1.99 -14.49 4.12
CA ALA A 116 3.05 -14.16 3.18
C ALA A 116 4.42 -14.16 3.89
N VAL A 117 5.41 -14.80 3.28
CA VAL A 117 6.77 -14.87 3.82
C VAL A 117 7.64 -13.68 3.46
N ALA A 118 7.23 -12.86 2.49
CA ALA A 118 7.96 -11.69 2.02
C ALA A 118 7.03 -10.64 1.39
N ALA A 119 7.48 -9.38 1.41
CA ALA A 119 6.86 -8.26 0.70
C ALA A 119 7.91 -7.45 -0.06
N ILE A 120 7.51 -6.90 -1.21
CA ILE A 120 8.31 -5.92 -1.95
C ILE A 120 7.79 -4.54 -1.56
N VAL A 121 8.65 -3.74 -0.93
CA VAL A 121 8.31 -2.37 -0.50
C VAL A 121 9.02 -1.38 -1.41
N CYS A 122 8.24 -0.61 -2.17
CA CYS A 122 8.75 0.44 -3.04
C CYS A 122 7.73 1.61 -3.10
N PRO A 123 7.86 2.63 -2.24
CA PRO A 123 7.00 3.82 -2.26
C PRO A 123 7.38 4.84 -3.35
N ALA A 124 8.39 4.56 -4.19
CA ALA A 124 8.88 5.50 -5.19
C ALA A 124 7.77 5.92 -6.17
N PHE A 125 7.68 7.22 -6.41
CA PHE A 125 6.80 7.80 -7.42
C PHE A 125 7.57 8.85 -8.24
N PRO A 126 8.38 8.43 -9.22
CA PRO A 126 9.34 9.30 -9.90
C PRO A 126 8.72 10.49 -10.63
N GLN A 127 7.49 10.34 -11.16
CA GLN A 127 6.75 11.43 -11.81
C GLN A 127 6.46 12.59 -10.84
N MET A 128 6.37 12.30 -9.55
CA MET A 128 6.22 13.27 -8.48
C MET A 128 7.55 13.62 -7.81
N GLY A 129 8.69 13.19 -8.35
CA GLY A 129 10.00 13.44 -7.74
C GLY A 129 10.27 12.61 -6.48
N ARG A 130 9.49 11.56 -6.21
CA ARG A 130 9.74 10.63 -5.09
C ARG A 130 10.56 9.45 -5.60
N THR A 131 11.74 9.24 -5.03
CA THR A 131 12.63 8.13 -5.41
C THR A 131 13.17 7.42 -4.18
N VAL A 132 13.59 6.16 -4.35
CA VAL A 132 14.34 5.41 -3.34
C VAL A 132 15.73 5.17 -3.89
N VAL A 133 16.76 5.63 -3.18
CA VAL A 133 18.18 5.47 -3.56
C VAL A 133 18.90 4.85 -2.38
N ASP A 134 19.52 3.69 -2.57
CA ASP A 134 20.22 2.94 -1.52
C ASP A 134 19.39 2.75 -0.23
N GLY A 135 18.07 2.56 -0.39
CA GLY A 135 17.13 2.40 0.71
C GLY A 135 16.65 3.70 1.36
N ILE A 136 17.10 4.86 0.88
CA ILE A 136 16.73 6.19 1.38
C ILE A 136 15.59 6.78 0.54
N LEU A 137 14.55 7.26 1.21
CA LEU A 137 13.45 8.01 0.63
C LEU A 137 13.89 9.43 0.31
N MET A 138 13.76 9.80 -0.96
CA MET A 138 14.13 11.10 -1.48
C MET A 138 12.91 11.82 -2.05
N VAL A 139 12.82 13.12 -1.82
CA VAL A 139 11.87 14.05 -2.44
C VAL A 139 12.65 15.11 -3.20
N ASN A 140 12.46 15.17 -4.51
CA ASN A 140 13.13 16.13 -5.40
C ASN A 140 14.67 16.13 -5.26
N GLY A 141 15.25 14.97 -4.97
CA GLY A 141 16.70 14.79 -4.82
C GLY A 141 17.26 15.07 -3.41
N ALA A 142 16.44 15.44 -2.43
CA ALA A 142 16.84 15.57 -1.02
C ALA A 142 16.20 14.46 -0.17
N PRO A 143 16.82 14.02 0.95
CA PRO A 143 16.18 13.12 1.88
C PRO A 143 14.83 13.65 2.36
N VAL A 144 13.85 12.76 2.50
CA VAL A 144 12.47 13.15 2.86
C VAL A 144 12.38 13.88 4.21
N THR A 145 13.29 13.60 5.15
CA THR A 145 13.43 14.26 6.46
C THR A 145 13.84 15.73 6.35
N GLU A 146 14.42 16.14 5.22
CA GLU A 146 14.76 17.54 4.92
C GLU A 146 13.67 18.25 4.09
N ALA A 147 12.67 17.51 3.61
CA ALA A 147 11.58 18.02 2.80
C ALA A 147 10.37 18.41 3.66
N ILE A 148 9.55 19.35 3.16
CA ILE A 148 8.30 19.76 3.82
C ILE A 148 7.35 18.57 3.96
N GLU A 149 7.33 17.69 2.96
CA GLU A 149 6.50 16.48 2.98
C GLU A 149 6.85 15.49 4.10
N GLY A 150 8.07 15.53 4.62
CA GLY A 150 8.45 14.75 5.80
C GLY A 150 8.04 15.37 7.14
N SER A 151 7.65 16.64 7.14
CA SER A 151 7.32 17.42 8.35
C SER A 151 5.81 17.53 8.63
N ASP A 152 5.04 16.52 8.20
CA ASP A 152 3.58 16.48 8.36
C ASP A 152 3.16 16.56 9.84
N ALA A 153 2.21 17.43 10.17
CA ALA A 153 1.81 17.68 11.56
C ALA A 153 1.12 16.49 12.25
N LEU A 154 0.57 15.55 11.47
CA LEU A 154 -0.17 14.39 11.97
C LEU A 154 0.64 13.10 11.87
N SER A 155 1.58 13.04 10.92
CA SER A 155 2.25 11.81 10.51
C SER A 155 3.72 12.05 10.13
N ALA A 156 4.41 12.90 10.91
CA ALA A 156 5.83 13.17 10.73
C ALA A 156 6.65 11.88 10.69
N ILE A 157 7.62 11.85 9.79
CA ILE A 157 8.45 10.67 9.53
C ILE A 157 9.69 10.72 10.41
N SER A 158 10.02 9.61 11.06
CA SER A 158 11.13 9.50 12.02
C SER A 158 12.49 9.21 11.36
N SER A 159 12.50 8.70 10.12
CA SER A 159 13.72 8.39 9.38
C SER A 159 13.46 8.34 7.88
N ASP A 160 14.40 8.81 7.07
CA ASP A 160 14.40 8.66 5.61
C ASP A 160 14.76 7.24 5.13
N SER A 161 15.36 6.41 5.98
CA SER A 161 15.72 5.03 5.67
C SER A 161 14.49 4.12 5.74
N LEU A 162 14.18 3.45 4.62
CA LEU A 162 13.12 2.45 4.59
C LEU A 162 13.37 1.29 5.54
N LEU A 163 14.63 0.93 5.78
CA LEU A 163 14.96 -0.13 6.74
C LEU A 163 14.56 0.28 8.16
N ASN A 164 14.77 1.55 8.52
CA ASN A 164 14.37 2.06 9.83
C ASN A 164 12.85 2.19 9.93
N LEU A 165 12.18 2.65 8.86
CA LEU A 165 10.71 2.77 8.83
C LEU A 165 9.99 1.42 8.84
N LEU A 166 10.65 0.35 8.38
CA LEU A 166 10.13 -1.01 8.36
C LEU A 166 10.57 -1.83 9.58
N ALA A 167 11.48 -1.32 10.39
CA ALA A 167 11.89 -1.98 11.63
C ALA A 167 10.69 -2.02 12.58
N LEU A 168 10.31 -3.22 12.99
CA LEU A 168 9.30 -3.41 14.03
C LEU A 168 9.97 -3.21 15.39
N GLU A 169 9.39 -2.38 16.25
CA GLU A 169 9.89 -2.24 17.61
C GLU A 169 9.76 -3.58 18.36
N GLY A 170 10.87 -4.09 18.89
CA GLY A 170 10.86 -5.26 19.80
C GLY A 170 11.21 -6.63 19.19
N GLU A 171 11.82 -6.67 18.00
CA GLU A 171 12.49 -7.88 17.46
C GLU A 171 14.02 -7.78 17.51
#